data_AF-A0AAU9L9U0-F1
#
_entry.id   AF-A0AAU9L9U0-F1
#
_cell.length_a   1.000
_cell.length_b   1.000
_cell.length_c   1.000
_cell.angle_alpha   90.00
_cell.angle_beta   90.00
_cell.angle_gamma   90.00
#
_symmetry.space_group_name_H-M   'P 1'
#
loop_
_entity.id
_entity.type
_entity.pdbx_description
1 polymer ?
#
loop_
_entity_poly.entity_id
_entity_poly.type
_entity_poly.pdbx_seq_one_letter_code
_entity_poly.pdbx_strand_id
1 'polypeptide(L)'
;MVVALAMNGPWVMADMENGFFGCAEKSCPNNSMVKNEFLTAMLKGGSGRTLSLKVSNAQSGKLKPIYEGLRPKDYLVMKKQGGIVLGIGGNRENNGYGVFYEGVIVTGIPNLLTNVLVQQNIVHAAYGGNSEQFAN
;
A
#
# COMPACT_ATOMS: atom_id res chain seq x y z
N MET A 1 -3.59 -6.66 -6.97
CA MET A 1 -3.93 -5.47 -6.15
C MET A 1 -2.68 -5.16 -5.36
N VAL A 2 -2.00 -4.10 -5.76
CA VAL A 2 -0.63 -3.76 -5.33
C VAL A 2 -0.67 -2.37 -4.70
N VAL A 3 0.27 -2.07 -3.81
CA VAL A 3 0.44 -0.70 -3.30
C VAL A 3 1.34 0.07 -4.26
N ALA A 4 0.87 1.21 -4.74
CA ALA A 4 1.65 2.14 -5.58
C ALA A 4 1.95 3.45 -4.83
N LEU A 5 3.05 4.10 -5.21
CA LEU A 5 3.43 5.46 -4.83
C LEU A 5 3.46 6.31 -6.12
N ALA A 6 2.71 7.41 -6.17
CA ALA A 6 2.54 8.20 -7.41
C ALA A 6 3.40 9.47 -7.46
N MET A 7 3.58 10.01 -8.68
CA MET A 7 4.42 11.17 -8.98
C MET A 7 3.78 12.48 -8.46
N ASN A 8 4.62 13.37 -7.90
CA ASN A 8 4.32 14.58 -7.10
C ASN A 8 4.14 14.36 -5.58
N GLY A 9 4.51 13.17 -5.09
CA GLY A 9 4.83 12.86 -3.70
C GLY A 9 4.40 11.44 -3.34
N PRO A 10 5.11 10.68 -2.48
CA PRO A 10 4.69 9.30 -2.30
C PRO A 10 3.33 9.24 -1.57
N TRP A 11 2.26 8.99 -2.31
CA TRP A 11 0.95 8.62 -1.79
C TRP A 11 0.79 7.11 -1.85
N VAL A 12 0.43 6.50 -0.73
CA VAL A 12 0.06 5.08 -0.74
C VAL A 12 -1.34 4.93 -1.33
N MET A 13 -1.43 4.17 -2.41
CA MET A 13 -2.67 3.90 -3.14
C MET A 13 -2.77 2.43 -3.54
N ALA A 14 -3.99 1.96 -3.74
CA ALA A 14 -4.25 0.65 -4.30
C ALA A 14 -4.27 0.73 -5.84
N ASP A 15 -3.43 -0.07 -6.49
CA ASP A 15 -3.61 -0.39 -7.91
C ASP A 15 -4.74 -1.42 -8.05
N MET A 16 -5.82 -0.98 -8.69
CA MET A 16 -7.00 -1.79 -8.96
C MET A 16 -7.22 -2.03 -10.46
N GLU A 17 -6.19 -1.83 -11.31
CA GLU A 17 -6.25 -1.82 -12.79
C GLU A 17 -6.99 -0.59 -13.33
N ASN A 18 -6.44 0.08 -14.35
CA ASN A 18 -6.96 1.34 -14.91
C ASN A 18 -7.17 2.50 -13.89
N GLY A 19 -6.45 2.46 -12.77
CA GLY A 19 -6.46 3.55 -11.78
C GLY A 19 -5.74 3.21 -10.47
N PHE A 20 -5.23 4.26 -9.83
CA PHE A 20 -4.69 4.24 -8.48
C PHE A 20 -5.70 4.86 -7.51
N PHE A 21 -6.00 4.16 -6.43
CA PHE A 21 -7.08 4.54 -5.52
C PHE A 21 -6.58 4.71 -4.09
N GLY A 22 -6.60 5.94 -3.59
CA GLY A 22 -6.39 6.26 -2.16
C GLY A 22 -7.68 6.23 -1.33
N CYS A 23 -8.84 6.05 -1.98
CA CYS A 23 -10.19 6.11 -1.43
C CYS A 23 -11.18 5.48 -2.43
N ALA A 24 -12.50 5.61 -2.23
CA ALA A 24 -13.52 5.06 -3.14
C ALA A 24 -13.63 5.77 -4.52
N GLU A 25 -12.81 6.77 -4.78
CA GLU A 25 -12.82 7.56 -6.02
C GLU A 25 -11.42 7.61 -6.63
N LYS A 26 -11.33 7.92 -7.94
CA LYS A 26 -10.03 8.08 -8.61
C LYS A 26 -9.25 9.29 -8.08
N SER A 27 -9.95 10.34 -7.67
CA SER A 27 -9.35 11.52 -7.05
C SER A 27 -9.61 11.49 -5.55
N CYS A 28 -8.55 11.48 -4.75
CA CYS A 28 -8.62 11.39 -3.31
C CYS A 28 -7.89 12.58 -2.68
N PRO A 29 -8.52 13.77 -2.61
CA PRO A 29 -7.86 15.00 -2.14
C PRO A 29 -7.38 14.91 -0.69
N ASN A 30 -8.00 14.06 0.12
CA ASN A 30 -7.61 13.85 1.52
C ASN A 30 -6.49 12.80 1.68
N ASN A 31 -6.03 12.16 0.61
CA ASN A 31 -4.89 11.25 0.67
C ASN A 31 -3.61 12.07 0.86
N SER A 32 -3.07 12.04 2.07
CA SER A 32 -1.88 12.81 2.43
C SER A 32 -0.61 12.11 1.96
N MET A 33 0.37 12.89 1.54
CA MET A 33 1.70 12.40 1.16
C MET A 33 2.40 11.77 2.38
N VAL A 34 3.11 10.68 2.16
CA VAL A 34 3.89 10.00 3.19
C VAL A 34 5.38 10.29 2.98
N LYS A 35 6.06 10.77 4.03
CA LYS A 35 7.46 11.23 3.98
C LYS A 35 8.40 10.42 4.88
N ASN A 36 8.15 9.11 5.01
CA ASN A 36 9.00 8.22 5.80
C ASN A 36 10.08 7.61 4.90
N GLU A 37 11.32 7.55 5.39
CA GLU A 37 12.42 6.87 4.68
C GLU A 37 12.15 5.37 4.55
N PHE A 38 11.71 4.73 5.64
CA PHE A 38 11.21 3.36 5.62
C PHE A 38 9.70 3.36 5.92
N LEU A 39 8.92 2.85 4.97
CA LEU A 39 7.47 2.91 4.98
C LEU A 39 6.88 1.51 5.09
N THR A 40 5.98 1.31 6.06
CA THR A 40 5.08 0.17 6.06
C THR A 40 3.78 0.57 5.39
N ALA A 41 3.34 -0.16 4.37
CA ALA A 41 2.04 0.00 3.74
C ALA A 41 1.26 -1.32 3.78
N MET A 42 0.00 -1.27 4.20
CA MET A 42 -0.88 -2.43 4.28
C MET A 42 -2.15 -2.19 3.48
N LEU A 43 -2.44 -3.14 2.61
CA LEU A 43 -3.59 -3.14 1.71
C LEU A 43 -4.46 -4.36 1.99
N LYS A 44 -5.76 -4.15 2.15
CA LYS A 44 -6.72 -5.24 2.31
C LYS A 44 -7.92 -5.06 1.41
N GLY A 45 -8.22 -6.11 0.64
CA GLY A 45 -9.53 -6.28 0.01
C GLY A 45 -10.42 -7.07 0.95
N GLY A 46 -11.33 -6.38 1.65
CA GLY A 46 -12.19 -7.02 2.64
C GLY A 46 -13.46 -7.67 2.08
N SER A 47 -14.19 -8.36 2.96
CA SER A 47 -15.56 -8.81 2.72
C SER A 47 -16.49 -7.60 2.59
N GLY A 48 -17.68 -7.80 2.02
CA GLY A 48 -18.65 -6.70 1.86
C GLY A 48 -18.19 -5.60 0.89
N ARG A 49 -17.32 -5.92 -0.08
CA ARG A 49 -16.84 -4.98 -1.12
C ARG A 49 -15.99 -3.84 -0.55
N THR A 50 -15.23 -4.09 0.51
CA THR A 50 -14.42 -3.06 1.18
C THR A 50 -12.95 -3.03 0.74
N LEU A 51 -12.34 -1.87 0.93
CA LEU A 51 -10.92 -1.57 0.77
C LEU A 51 -10.41 -0.93 2.06
N SER A 52 -9.25 -1.39 2.53
CA SER A 52 -8.51 -0.75 3.62
C SER A 52 -7.07 -0.50 3.21
N LEU A 53 -6.62 0.72 3.46
CA LEU A 53 -5.26 1.20 3.27
C LEU A 53 -4.76 1.75 4.60
N LYS A 54 -3.63 1.22 5.08
CA LYS A 54 -2.95 1.71 6.29
C LYS A 54 -1.48 1.93 6.02
N VAL A 55 -0.91 2.90 6.71
CA VAL A 55 0.52 3.21 6.63
C VAL A 55 1.14 3.44 7.99
N SER A 56 2.44 3.23 8.10
CA SER A 56 3.22 3.61 9.28
C SER A 56 4.66 3.94 8.90
N ASN A 57 5.37 4.60 9.81
CA ASN A 57 6.83 4.63 9.74
C ASN A 57 7.33 3.24 10.15
N ALA A 58 8.10 2.57 9.30
CA ALA A 58 8.63 1.23 9.62
C ALA A 58 9.64 1.27 10.78
N GLN A 59 10.20 2.44 11.10
CA GLN A 59 11.15 2.62 12.19
C GLN A 59 10.48 2.95 13.53
N SER A 60 9.20 3.37 13.53
CA SER A 60 8.50 3.75 14.77
C SER A 60 6.98 3.89 14.63
N GLY A 61 6.28 3.83 15.77
CA GLY A 61 4.87 4.19 15.84
C GLY A 61 3.90 3.06 15.46
N LYS A 62 2.66 3.45 15.13
CA LYS A 62 1.53 2.55 14.88
C LYS A 62 0.98 2.77 13.46
N LEU A 63 0.27 1.77 12.94
CA LEU A 63 -0.47 1.90 11.68
C LEU A 63 -1.57 2.96 11.80
N LYS A 64 -1.62 3.84 10.81
CA LYS A 64 -2.65 4.86 10.64
C LYS A 64 -3.49 4.55 9.40
N PRO A 65 -4.83 4.64 9.46
CA PRO A 65 -5.66 4.47 8.29
C PRO A 65 -5.47 5.65 7.32
N ILE A 66 -5.28 5.33 6.04
CA ILE A 66 -5.51 6.26 4.93
C ILE A 66 -6.97 6.17 4.50
N TYR A 67 -7.46 4.94 4.38
CA TYR A 67 -8.81 4.68 3.93
C TYR A 67 -9.35 3.39 4.55
N GLU A 68 -10.60 3.42 4.99
CA GLU A 68 -11.37 2.25 5.41
C GLU A 68 -12.82 2.45 4.94
N GLY A 69 -13.23 1.73 3.89
CA GLY A 69 -14.56 1.91 3.33
C GLY A 69 -14.87 1.01 2.14
N LEU A 70 -15.92 1.37 1.40
CA LEU A 70 -16.32 0.65 0.18
C LEU A 70 -15.26 0.79 -0.93
N ARG A 71 -15.17 -0.21 -1.79
CA ARG A 71 -14.39 -0.11 -3.02
C ARG A 71 -15.02 0.93 -3.95
N PRO A 72 -14.22 1.47 -4.89
CA PRO A 72 -14.76 2.24 -5.98
C PRO A 72 -15.84 1.45 -6.73
N LYS A 73 -16.85 2.17 -7.24
CA LYS A 73 -18.10 1.60 -7.77
C LYS A 73 -17.88 0.50 -8.83
N ASP A 74 -16.89 0.68 -9.69
CA ASP A 74 -16.61 -0.26 -10.79
C ASP A 74 -15.79 -1.49 -10.34
N TYR A 75 -15.38 -1.54 -9.08
CA TYR A 75 -14.49 -2.57 -8.52
C TYR A 75 -15.06 -3.24 -7.27
N LEU A 76 -16.37 -3.16 -7.06
CA LEU A 76 -17.03 -3.79 -5.92
C LEU A 76 -16.74 -5.30 -5.84
N VAL A 77 -16.80 -5.98 -6.99
CA VAL A 77 -16.40 -7.40 -7.14
C VAL A 77 -15.09 -7.47 -7.92
N MET A 78 -14.02 -7.86 -7.23
CA MET A 78 -12.67 -7.94 -7.82
C MET A 78 -12.49 -9.23 -8.63
N LYS A 79 -11.98 -9.10 -9.86
CA LYS A 79 -11.57 -10.21 -10.72
C LYS A 79 -10.05 -10.42 -10.66
N LYS A 80 -9.55 -10.78 -9.48
CA LYS A 80 -8.10 -11.00 -9.27
C LYS A 80 -7.65 -12.25 -10.02
N GLN A 81 -6.54 -12.16 -10.75
CA GLN A 81 -5.98 -13.28 -11.52
C GLN A 81 -4.87 -14.05 -10.79
N GLY A 82 -4.42 -13.56 -9.63
CA GLY A 82 -3.36 -14.22 -8.84
C GLY A 82 -1.94 -13.90 -9.28
N GLY A 83 -1.74 -13.09 -10.32
CA GLY A 83 -0.42 -12.57 -10.68
C GLY A 83 0.19 -11.70 -9.57
N ILE A 84 1.51 -11.80 -9.42
CA ILE A 84 2.31 -11.02 -8.48
C ILE A 84 3.29 -10.19 -9.30
N VAL A 85 3.31 -8.89 -9.06
CA VAL A 85 4.21 -7.94 -9.71
C VAL A 85 4.89 -7.08 -8.64
N LEU A 86 6.11 -6.63 -8.93
CA LEU A 86 6.89 -5.74 -8.07
C LEU A 86 7.62 -4.73 -8.96
N GLY A 87 7.53 -3.44 -8.61
CA GLY A 87 8.18 -2.35 -9.35
C GLY A 87 7.56 -2.02 -10.72
N ILE A 88 6.55 -2.79 -11.18
CA ILE A 88 5.88 -2.62 -12.47
C ILE A 88 4.36 -2.73 -12.32
N GLY A 89 3.62 -2.17 -13.28
CA GLY A 89 2.18 -2.35 -13.43
C GLY A 89 1.79 -3.73 -13.97
N GLY A 90 0.51 -4.10 -13.81
CA GLY A 90 -0.02 -5.39 -14.28
C GLY A 90 0.09 -5.61 -15.80
N ASN A 91 0.16 -4.54 -16.58
CA ASN A 91 0.31 -4.53 -18.03
C ASN A 91 1.77 -4.34 -18.50
N ARG A 92 2.75 -4.54 -17.60
CA ARG A 92 4.20 -4.39 -17.84
C ARG A 92 4.70 -2.95 -17.99
N GLU A 93 3.89 -1.95 -17.61
CA GLU A 93 4.38 -0.58 -17.46
C GLU A 93 5.48 -0.52 -16.38
N ASN A 94 6.63 0.06 -16.72
CA ASN A 94 7.85 0.04 -15.89
C ASN A 94 8.38 1.45 -15.55
N ASN A 95 7.49 2.45 -15.52
CA ASN A 95 7.87 3.83 -15.22
C ASN A 95 7.94 4.13 -13.71
N GLY A 96 7.72 3.13 -12.85
CA GLY A 96 7.81 3.26 -11.41
C GLY A 96 9.24 3.02 -10.91
N TYR A 97 9.65 3.80 -9.91
CA TYR A 97 10.93 3.63 -9.22
C TYR A 97 10.67 3.53 -7.72
N GLY A 98 11.40 2.64 -7.04
CA GLY A 98 11.28 2.46 -5.61
C GLY A 98 12.14 1.32 -5.09
N VAL A 99 12.27 1.24 -3.77
CA VAL A 99 13.02 0.19 -3.06
C VAL A 99 12.02 -0.69 -2.32
N PHE A 100 12.15 -2.01 -2.49
CA PHE A 100 11.38 -3.00 -1.76
C PHE A 100 12.30 -3.77 -0.82
N TYR A 101 11.97 -3.75 0.47
CA TYR A 101 12.71 -4.47 1.51
C TYR A 101 12.07 -5.83 1.82
N GLU A 102 10.81 -5.80 2.25
CA GLU A 102 10.04 -6.98 2.61
C GLU A 102 8.54 -6.80 2.34
N GLY A 103 7.83 -7.91 2.17
CA GLY A 103 6.39 -7.89 1.96
C GLY A 103 5.81 -9.28 1.78
N VAL A 104 4.52 -9.40 2.06
CA VAL A 104 3.78 -10.67 2.02
C VAL A 104 2.39 -10.48 1.43
N ILE A 105 1.87 -11.52 0.80
CA ILE A 105 0.47 -11.65 0.40
C ILE A 105 -0.11 -12.82 1.18
N VAL A 106 -1.26 -12.60 1.82
CA VAL A 106 -1.90 -13.60 2.68
C VAL A 106 -3.28 -13.98 2.17
N THR A 107 -3.71 -15.19 2.53
CA THR A 107 -5.09 -15.64 2.36
C THR A 107 -5.95 -15.18 3.54
N GLY A 108 -7.20 -14.81 3.29
CA GLY A 108 -8.11 -14.29 4.32
C GLY A 108 -7.88 -12.80 4.62
N ILE A 109 -8.58 -12.30 5.65
CA ILE A 109 -8.52 -10.88 6.06
C ILE A 109 -7.96 -10.83 7.48
N PRO A 110 -6.69 -10.39 7.68
CA PRO A 110 -6.12 -10.28 9.01
C PRO A 110 -6.93 -9.33 9.90
N ASN A 111 -7.16 -9.72 11.15
CA ASN A 111 -7.82 -8.86 12.13
C ASN A 111 -6.91 -7.70 12.59
N LEU A 112 -7.43 -6.79 13.42
CA LEU A 112 -6.68 -5.63 13.90
C LEU A 112 -5.40 -6.03 14.64
N LEU A 113 -5.50 -6.95 15.60
CA LEU A 113 -4.39 -7.40 16.43
C LEU A 113 -3.22 -7.95 15.60
N THR A 114 -3.53 -8.72 14.55
CA THR A 114 -2.51 -9.26 13.64
C THR A 114 -1.69 -8.14 13.00
N ASN A 115 -2.32 -7.06 12.52
CA ASN A 115 -1.57 -5.96 11.89
C ASN A 115 -0.74 -5.18 12.91
N VAL A 116 -1.25 -5.04 14.13
CA VAL A 116 -0.51 -4.37 15.22
C VAL A 116 0.76 -5.15 15.54
N LEU A 117 0.65 -6.48 15.69
CA LEU A 117 1.81 -7.33 15.96
C LEU A 117 2.82 -7.31 14.80
N VAL A 118 2.36 -7.37 13.55
CA VAL A 118 3.23 -7.25 12.38
C VAL A 118 3.94 -5.89 12.37
N GLN A 119 3.24 -4.79 12.61
CA GLN A 119 3.88 -3.46 12.66
C GLN A 119 4.91 -3.37 13.79
N GLN A 120 4.59 -3.89 14.97
CA GLN A 120 5.52 -3.90 16.10
C GLN A 120 6.77 -4.71 15.77
N ASN A 121 6.61 -5.85 15.10
CA ASN A 121 7.74 -6.66 14.65
C ASN A 121 8.61 -5.91 13.63
N ILE A 122 8.02 -5.23 12.66
CA ILE A 122 8.74 -4.39 11.68
C ILE A 122 9.52 -3.26 12.39
N VAL A 123 8.91 -2.60 13.38
CA VAL A 123 9.60 -1.56 14.18
C VAL A 123 10.78 -2.15 14.95
N HIS A 124 10.62 -3.34 15.53
CA HIS A 124 11.70 -4.02 16.24
C HIS A 124 12.82 -4.53 15.32
N ALA A 125 12.57 -4.70 14.02
CA ALA A 125 13.62 -5.02 13.05
C ALA A 125 14.63 -3.87 12.88
N ALA A 126 14.29 -2.66 13.34
CA ALA A 126 15.19 -1.51 13.42
C ALA A 126 15.83 -1.13 12.07
N TYR A 127 14.99 -1.07 11.02
CA TYR A 127 15.39 -0.58 9.69
C TYR A 127 16.15 0.75 9.78
N GLY A 128 17.30 0.83 9.12
CA GLY A 128 18.17 2.00 9.11
C GLY A 128 19.29 1.87 8.08
N GLY A 129 20.12 2.90 7.98
CA GLY A 129 21.12 3.05 6.92
C GLY A 129 20.72 4.14 5.94
N ASN A 130 21.57 4.41 4.94
CA ASN A 130 21.26 5.38 3.89
C ASN A 130 20.44 4.68 2.80
N SER A 131 19.22 5.15 2.52
CA SER A 131 18.54 4.74 1.29
C SER A 131 19.29 5.28 0.06
N GLU A 132 19.49 4.46 -0.97
CA GLU A 132 20.02 4.95 -2.25
C GLU A 132 19.11 6.06 -2.80
N GLN A 133 19.67 7.26 -2.98
CA GLN A 133 18.98 8.30 -3.74
C GLN A 133 19.04 7.90 -5.21
N PHE A 134 17.87 7.68 -5.82
CA PHE A 134 17.80 7.54 -7.28
C PHE A 134 18.34 8.84 -7.88
N ALA A 135 19.51 8.77 -8.53
CA ALA A 135 20.07 9.89 -9.25
C ALA A 135 19.08 10.31 -10.35
N ASN A 136 18.76 11.61 -10.39
CA ASN A 136 17.95 12.21 -11.45
C ASN A 136 18.65 12.13 -12.80
#